data_AF-A0A9E8RXI1-F1
#
_entry.id   AF-A0A9E8RXI1-F1
#
_cell.length_a   1.000
_cell.length_b   1.000
_cell.length_c   1.000
_cell.angle_alpha   90.00
_cell.angle_beta   90.00
_cell.angle_gamma   90.00
#
_symmetry.space_group_name_H-M   'P 1'
#
loop_
_entity.id
_entity.type
_entity.pdbx_description
1 polymer ?
#
loop_
_entity_poly.entity_id
_entity_poly.type
_entity_poly.pdbx_seq_one_letter_code
_entity_poly.pdbx_strand_id
1 'polypeptide(L)'
;MNRWKIIFPIVILGIILFLDWQDRRELLLIGKALDYPVDDINTVIVKDGKTSKEILTLTNSDPIFFRQIYSGFHIKLNWFERRKLLKNDPAYEIEFFIIDEIYYSMNIYKVEEDQISLLPVHEDDGISKFDFIYSPDGENTYIFVRKETPHLLPVKEEFKELLNMIISK
;
A
#
# COMPACT_ATOMS: atom_id res chain seq x y z
N MET A 1 42.45 -25.46 -5.50
CA MET A 1 41.04 -25.38 -5.94
C MET A 1 40.06 -25.55 -4.75
N ASN A 2 40.29 -24.88 -3.61
CA ASN A 2 39.53 -25.12 -2.35
C ASN A 2 38.88 -23.88 -1.73
N ARG A 3 39.14 -22.66 -2.22
CA ARG A 3 38.58 -21.42 -1.63
C ARG A 3 37.06 -21.29 -1.86
N TRP A 4 36.56 -21.83 -2.97
CA TRP A 4 35.14 -21.81 -3.31
C TRP A 4 34.26 -22.71 -2.42
N LYS A 5 34.83 -23.77 -1.82
CA LYS A 5 34.08 -24.69 -0.95
C LYS A 5 33.63 -24.07 0.38
N ILE A 6 34.32 -23.03 0.83
CA ILE A 6 33.98 -22.30 2.06
C ILE A 6 33.15 -21.06 1.74
N ILE A 7 33.44 -20.39 0.62
CA ILE A 7 32.71 -19.19 0.21
C ILE A 7 31.25 -19.53 -0.15
N PHE A 8 31.01 -20.62 -0.88
CA PHE A 8 29.67 -21.02 -1.31
C PHE A 8 28.67 -21.23 -0.15
N PRO A 9 28.98 -22.00 0.92
CA PRO A 9 28.07 -22.14 2.05
C PRO A 9 27.89 -20.83 2.85
N ILE A 10 28.91 -19.96 2.92
CA ILE A 10 28.78 -18.64 3.57
C ILE A 10 27.79 -17.76 2.80
N VAL A 11 27.87 -17.74 1.46
CA VAL A 11 26.95 -16.97 0.63
C VAL A 11 25.53 -17.51 0.76
N ILE A 12 25.33 -18.83 0.74
CA ILE A 12 24.02 -19.44 0.95
C ILE A 12 23.46 -19.08 2.33
N LEU A 13 24.26 -19.20 3.39
CA LEU A 13 23.84 -18.83 4.74
C LEU A 13 23.47 -17.34 4.83
N GLY A 14 24.23 -16.47 4.17
CA GLY A 14 23.92 -15.04 4.07
C GLY A 14 22.59 -14.78 3.38
N ILE A 15 22.28 -15.49 2.29
CA ILE A 15 21.00 -15.39 1.59
C ILE A 15 19.86 -15.86 2.51
N ILE A 16 20.01 -16.99 3.20
CA ILE A 16 18.97 -17.51 4.11
C ILE A 16 18.69 -16.53 5.25
N LEU A 17 19.74 -16.01 5.91
CA LEU A 17 19.60 -15.04 6.98
C LEU A 17 18.99 -13.72 6.49
N PHE A 18 19.33 -13.29 5.28
CA PHE A 18 18.74 -12.11 4.66
C PHE A 18 17.24 -12.30 4.40
N LEU A 19 16.83 -13.46 3.89
CA LEU A 19 15.43 -13.79 3.66
C LEU A 19 14.64 -13.85 4.98
N ASP A 20 15.16 -14.52 6.02
CA ASP A 20 14.52 -14.57 7.34
C ASP A 20 14.38 -13.18 7.98
N TRP A 21 15.41 -12.34 7.86
CA TRP A 21 15.35 -10.96 8.33
C TRP A 21 14.30 -10.13 7.57
N GLN A 22 14.24 -10.30 6.25
CA GLN A 22 13.27 -9.61 5.40
C GLN A 22 11.83 -10.01 5.77
N ASP A 23 11.56 -11.30 5.95
CA ASP A 23 10.24 -11.81 6.33
C ASP A 23 9.82 -11.33 7.73
N ARG A 24 10.74 -11.35 8.72
CA ARG A 24 10.47 -10.80 10.06
C ARG A 24 10.15 -9.31 10.01
N ARG A 25 10.87 -8.53 9.20
CA ARG A 25 10.62 -7.10 9.06
C ARG A 25 9.22 -6.85 8.48
N GLU A 26 8.84 -7.61 7.47
CA GLU A 26 7.51 -7.50 6.84
C GLU A 26 6.40 -7.87 7.82
N LEU A 27 6.56 -8.96 8.57
CA LEU A 27 5.63 -9.36 9.64
C LEU A 27 5.49 -8.28 10.71
N LEU A 28 6.59 -7.62 11.12
CA LEU A 28 6.55 -6.52 12.08
C LEU A 28 5.80 -5.30 11.54
N LEU A 29 5.96 -4.97 10.25
CA LEU A 29 5.25 -3.84 9.64
C LEU A 29 3.76 -4.14 9.46
N ILE A 30 3.41 -5.38 9.10
CA ILE A 30 2.01 -5.84 9.01
C ILE A 30 1.39 -5.87 10.42
N GLY A 31 2.06 -6.51 11.38
CA GLY A 31 1.62 -6.63 12.77
C GLY A 31 1.43 -5.27 13.45
N LYS A 32 2.39 -4.34 13.34
CA LYS A 32 2.23 -2.98 13.88
C LYS A 32 0.99 -2.26 13.39
N ALA A 33 0.56 -2.52 12.17
CA ALA A 33 -0.61 -1.88 11.61
C ALA A 33 -1.92 -2.62 11.99
N LEU A 34 -1.86 -3.93 12.28
CA LEU A 34 -2.97 -4.74 12.81
C LEU A 34 -3.18 -4.58 14.34
N ASP A 35 -2.13 -4.26 15.10
CA ASP A 35 -2.14 -4.33 16.56
C ASP A 35 -2.65 -3.05 17.27
N TYR A 36 -2.72 -1.89 16.61
CA TYR A 36 -3.36 -0.70 17.21
C TYR A 36 -4.80 -0.54 16.74
N PRO A 37 -5.73 -0.19 17.66
CA PRO A 37 -7.08 0.16 17.25
C PRO A 37 -7.00 1.35 16.29
N VAL A 38 -7.57 1.16 15.10
CA VAL A 38 -7.64 2.16 14.01
C VAL A 38 -8.30 3.47 14.48
N ASP A 39 -9.04 3.40 15.59
CA ASP A 39 -9.74 4.51 16.23
C ASP A 39 -8.84 5.62 16.79
N ASP A 40 -7.53 5.38 16.91
CA ASP A 40 -6.56 6.35 17.44
C ASP A 40 -5.91 7.25 16.37
N ILE A 41 -6.14 6.98 15.07
CA ILE A 41 -5.66 7.86 14.00
C ILE A 41 -6.31 9.23 14.21
N ASN A 42 -5.50 10.29 14.29
CA ASN A 42 -5.99 11.65 14.56
C ASN A 42 -5.75 12.62 13.41
N THR A 43 -4.82 12.31 12.50
CA THR A 43 -4.43 13.16 11.38
C THR A 43 -4.14 12.30 10.14
N VAL A 44 -4.57 12.77 8.97
CA VAL A 44 -4.28 12.20 7.66
C VAL A 44 -3.70 13.29 6.78
N ILE A 45 -2.49 13.08 6.28
CA ILE A 45 -1.82 14.01 5.37
C ILE A 45 -1.75 13.38 3.99
N VAL A 46 -2.23 14.11 2.99
CA VAL A 46 -2.15 13.75 1.58
C VAL A 46 -1.09 14.62 0.91
N LYS A 47 -0.21 13.99 0.16
CA LYS A 47 0.88 14.61 -0.59
C LYS A 47 0.79 14.24 -2.07
N ASP A 48 1.25 15.15 -2.92
CA ASP A 48 1.49 14.87 -4.33
C ASP A 48 2.57 13.79 -4.44
N GLY A 49 2.29 12.72 -5.19
CA GLY A 49 3.19 11.57 -5.18
C GLY A 49 4.51 11.79 -5.93
N LYS A 50 4.59 12.83 -6.79
CA LYS A 50 5.80 13.16 -7.53
C LYS A 50 6.70 14.17 -6.80
N THR A 51 6.09 15.13 -6.12
CA THR A 51 6.78 16.27 -5.49
C THR A 51 6.81 16.18 -3.97
N SER A 52 6.07 15.25 -3.37
CA SER A 52 5.85 15.10 -1.93
C SER A 52 5.30 16.37 -1.26
N LYS A 53 4.75 17.30 -2.04
CA LYS A 53 4.13 18.52 -1.53
C LYS A 53 2.77 18.18 -0.91
N GLU A 54 2.52 18.67 0.29
CA GLU A 54 1.21 18.53 0.95
C GLU A 54 0.09 19.19 0.12
N ILE A 55 -0.98 18.42 -0.11
CA ILE A 55 -2.19 18.83 -0.84
C ILE A 55 -3.35 19.04 0.13
N LEU A 56 -3.49 18.14 1.10
CA LEU A 56 -4.62 18.10 2.01
C LEU A 56 -4.16 17.54 3.35
N THR A 57 -4.64 18.15 4.42
CA THR A 57 -4.54 17.63 5.78
C THR A 57 -5.93 17.52 6.37
N LEU A 58 -6.26 16.35 6.90
CA LEU A 58 -7.50 16.04 7.60
C LEU A 58 -7.18 15.67 9.04
N THR A 59 -8.04 16.05 9.96
CA THR A 59 -7.94 15.84 11.40
C THR A 59 -9.22 15.22 11.91
N ASN A 60 -9.20 14.63 13.10
CA ASN A 60 -10.39 14.02 13.70
C ASN A 60 -11.56 14.99 13.97
N SER A 61 -11.34 16.31 13.85
CA SER A 61 -12.40 17.32 13.85
C SER A 61 -13.09 17.51 12.50
N ASP A 62 -12.51 17.01 11.41
CA ASP A 62 -13.10 17.10 10.08
C ASP A 62 -14.25 16.09 9.94
N PRO A 63 -15.41 16.50 9.37
CA PRO A 63 -16.58 15.62 9.25
C PRO A 63 -16.34 14.35 8.42
N ILE A 64 -15.34 14.40 7.54
CA ILE A 64 -15.00 13.36 6.57
C ILE A 64 -13.81 12.52 7.09
N PHE A 65 -13.46 12.65 8.36
CA PHE A 65 -12.32 11.95 8.93
C PHE A 65 -12.59 10.45 9.10
N PHE A 66 -11.78 9.64 8.42
CA PHE A 66 -11.98 8.20 8.31
C PHE A 66 -11.25 7.43 9.42
N ARG A 67 -12.02 6.81 10.33
CA ARG A 67 -11.47 6.02 11.44
C ARG A 67 -11.25 4.53 11.11
N GLN A 68 -11.74 4.01 9.98
CA GLN A 68 -11.72 2.56 9.67
C GLN A 68 -11.03 2.22 8.34
N ILE A 69 -9.83 2.74 8.14
CA ILE A 69 -9.07 2.45 6.92
C ILE A 69 -8.45 1.04 6.93
N TYR A 70 -8.26 0.44 8.10
CA TYR A 70 -7.33 -0.68 8.24
C TYR A 70 -7.96 -2.09 8.37
N SER A 71 -9.28 -2.22 8.56
CA SER A 71 -9.92 -3.55 8.66
C SER A 71 -10.17 -4.18 7.28
N GLY A 72 -9.28 -5.04 6.80
CA GLY A 72 -9.53 -5.71 5.52
C GLY A 72 -8.49 -6.74 5.11
N PHE A 73 -8.97 -7.68 4.30
CA PHE A 73 -8.11 -8.56 3.51
C PHE A 73 -7.20 -7.72 2.60
N HIS A 74 -5.98 -8.18 2.36
CA HIS A 74 -5.00 -7.51 1.52
C HIS A 74 -4.19 -8.55 0.74
N ILE A 75 -3.76 -8.20 -0.47
CA ILE A 75 -2.99 -9.13 -1.33
C ILE A 75 -1.57 -8.62 -1.50
N LYS A 76 -0.61 -9.49 -1.21
CA LYS A 76 0.80 -9.21 -1.52
C LYS A 76 1.02 -9.34 -3.01
N LEU A 77 1.45 -8.26 -3.66
CA LEU A 77 1.84 -8.32 -5.06
C LEU A 77 3.14 -9.12 -5.20
N ASN A 78 3.15 -10.05 -6.15
CA ASN A 78 4.38 -10.75 -6.50
C ASN A 78 5.36 -9.81 -7.22
N TRP A 79 6.59 -10.29 -7.46
CA TRP A 79 7.64 -9.49 -8.08
C TRP A 79 7.25 -8.90 -9.44
N PHE A 80 6.57 -9.68 -10.28
CA PHE A 80 6.20 -9.27 -11.63
C PHE A 80 5.06 -8.24 -11.61
N GLU A 81 4.02 -8.51 -10.83
CA GLU A 81 2.89 -7.60 -10.61
C GLU A 81 3.38 -6.27 -10.07
N ARG A 82 4.19 -6.29 -9.01
CA ARG A 82 4.78 -5.08 -8.42
C ARG A 82 5.52 -4.23 -9.45
N ARG A 83 6.38 -4.85 -10.27
CA ARG A 83 7.19 -4.12 -11.26
C ARG A 83 6.37 -3.50 -12.37
N LYS A 84 5.21 -4.07 -12.69
CA LYS A 84 4.35 -3.56 -13.75
C LYS A 84 3.31 -2.58 -13.23
N LEU A 85 2.62 -2.92 -12.14
CA LEU A 85 1.58 -2.10 -11.52
C LEU A 85 2.17 -0.83 -10.86
N LEU A 86 3.32 -0.94 -10.20
CA LEU A 86 3.94 0.17 -9.45
C LEU A 86 5.15 0.75 -10.18
N LYS A 87 5.12 0.75 -11.51
CA LYS A 87 6.24 1.20 -12.35
C LYS A 87 6.42 2.72 -12.31
N ASN A 88 5.31 3.45 -12.25
CA ASN A 88 5.28 4.90 -12.28
C ASN A 88 5.30 5.45 -10.85
N ASP A 89 5.65 6.73 -10.70
CA ASP A 89 5.47 7.43 -9.43
C ASP A 89 3.99 7.37 -9.00
N PRO A 90 3.70 7.28 -7.69
CA PRO A 90 2.32 7.35 -7.22
C PRO A 90 1.71 8.69 -7.63
N ALA A 91 0.39 8.68 -7.87
CA ALA A 91 -0.35 9.92 -8.04
C ALA A 91 -0.39 10.70 -6.72
N TYR A 92 -0.62 9.97 -5.62
CA TYR A 92 -0.71 10.54 -4.27
C TYR A 92 -0.03 9.64 -3.25
N GLU A 93 0.54 10.26 -2.22
CA GLU A 93 0.98 9.59 -1.00
C GLU A 93 0.09 10.04 0.16
N ILE A 94 -0.29 9.11 1.03
CA ILE A 94 -1.14 9.37 2.17
C ILE A 94 -0.44 8.82 3.41
N GLU A 95 -0.31 9.66 4.42
CA GLU A 95 0.27 9.32 5.72
C GLU A 95 -0.80 9.47 6.79
N PHE A 96 -0.95 8.43 7.59
CA PHE A 96 -1.89 8.34 8.69
C PHE A 96 -1.11 8.44 9.99
N PHE A 97 -1.47 9.41 10.83
CA PHE A 97 -0.75 9.72 12.05
C PHE A 97 -1.57 9.37 13.28
N ILE A 98 -0.87 8.89 14.30
CA ILE A 98 -1.35 8.84 15.67
C ILE A 98 -0.48 9.82 16.46
N ILE A 99 -1.10 10.91 16.94
CA ILE A 99 -0.41 12.03 17.60
C ILE A 99 0.57 12.68 16.65
N ASP A 100 1.84 12.27 16.65
CA ASP A 100 2.93 12.84 15.85
C ASP A 100 3.74 11.75 15.11
N GLU A 101 3.34 10.48 15.21
CA GLU A 101 4.01 9.35 14.56
C GLU A 101 3.22 8.86 13.35
N ILE A 102 3.92 8.63 12.23
CA ILE A 102 3.35 7.95 11.07
C ILE A 102 3.06 6.51 11.48
N TYR A 103 1.78 6.22 11.64
CA TYR A 103 1.31 4.88 11.93
C TYR A 103 1.29 4.01 10.67
N TYR A 104 0.80 4.59 9.58
CA TYR A 104 0.56 3.87 8.34
C TYR A 104 0.72 4.81 7.14
N SER A 105 1.28 4.33 6.04
CA SER A 105 1.32 5.07 4.78
C SER A 105 0.80 4.25 3.60
N MET A 106 0.13 4.94 2.70
CA MET A 106 -0.46 4.39 1.49
C MET A 106 -0.09 5.23 0.29
N ASN A 107 0.13 4.57 -0.84
CA ASN A 107 0.32 5.19 -2.13
C ASN A 107 -0.90 4.89 -3.00
N ILE A 108 -1.39 5.92 -3.70
CA ILE A 108 -2.41 5.78 -4.73
C ILE A 108 -1.71 5.84 -6.07
N TYR A 109 -1.85 4.78 -6.87
CA TYR A 109 -1.31 4.74 -8.22
C TYR A 109 -2.44 4.89 -9.23
N LYS A 110 -2.20 5.70 -10.25
CA LYS A 110 -3.03 5.68 -11.46
C LYS A 110 -2.53 4.54 -12.35
N VAL A 111 -3.44 3.66 -12.76
CA VAL A 111 -3.14 2.50 -13.59
C VAL A 111 -3.78 2.61 -14.98
N GLU A 112 -3.05 2.11 -15.97
CA GLU A 112 -3.48 1.99 -17.37
C GLU A 112 -4.33 0.73 -17.57
N GLU A 113 -5.13 0.70 -18.63
CA GLU A 113 -6.08 -0.39 -18.89
C GLU A 113 -5.39 -1.76 -19.03
N ASP A 114 -4.21 -1.79 -19.66
CA ASP A 114 -3.42 -3.01 -19.82
C ASP A 114 -2.88 -3.54 -18.47
N GLN A 115 -2.65 -2.65 -17.50
CA GLN A 115 -2.20 -2.99 -16.16
C GLN A 115 -3.31 -3.62 -15.31
N ILE A 116 -4.59 -3.30 -15.55
CA ILE A 116 -5.74 -3.86 -14.80
C ILE A 116 -5.79 -5.38 -14.92
N SER A 117 -5.35 -5.94 -16.05
CA SER A 117 -5.29 -7.40 -16.26
C SER A 117 -4.31 -8.13 -15.34
N LEU A 118 -3.38 -7.41 -14.72
CA LEU A 118 -2.36 -7.95 -13.82
C LEU A 118 -2.81 -7.94 -12.35
N LEU A 119 -4.00 -7.43 -12.06
CA LEU A 119 -4.52 -7.46 -10.70
C LEU A 119 -4.86 -8.89 -10.31
N PRO A 120 -4.54 -9.29 -9.07
CA PRO A 120 -4.82 -10.62 -8.57
C PRO A 120 -6.32 -10.91 -8.58
N VAL A 121 -6.68 -12.15 -8.92
CA VAL A 121 -8.04 -12.67 -8.86
C VAL A 121 -7.99 -13.97 -8.05
N HIS A 122 -8.78 -14.05 -6.98
CA HIS A 122 -8.93 -15.28 -6.20
C HIS A 122 -10.38 -15.74 -6.31
N GLU A 123 -10.66 -16.56 -7.33
CA GLU A 123 -12.01 -17.05 -7.64
C GLU A 123 -12.62 -17.84 -6.47
N ASP A 124 -11.79 -18.59 -5.72
CA ASP A 124 -12.22 -19.42 -4.59
C ASP A 124 -12.71 -18.59 -3.39
N ASP A 125 -12.16 -17.39 -3.20
CA ASP A 125 -12.48 -16.47 -2.10
C ASP A 125 -13.49 -15.38 -2.54
N GLY A 126 -13.99 -15.45 -3.77
CA GLY A 126 -14.90 -14.45 -4.35
C GLY A 126 -14.26 -13.08 -4.59
N ILE A 127 -12.93 -12.98 -4.52
CA ILE A 127 -12.20 -11.73 -4.69
C ILE A 127 -11.95 -11.48 -6.17
N SER A 128 -12.50 -10.38 -6.64
CA SER A 128 -12.38 -9.91 -8.01
C SER A 128 -11.34 -8.82 -8.12
N LYS A 129 -10.74 -8.68 -9.31
CA LYS A 129 -9.91 -7.52 -9.65
C LYS A 129 -10.63 -6.17 -9.41
N PHE A 130 -11.96 -6.17 -9.48
CA PHE A 130 -12.79 -4.99 -9.26
C PHE A 130 -12.79 -4.52 -7.80
N ASP A 131 -12.44 -5.39 -6.86
CA ASP A 131 -12.36 -5.04 -5.44
C ASP A 131 -11.16 -4.13 -5.14
N PHE A 132 -10.22 -3.98 -6.08
CA PHE A 132 -8.98 -3.24 -5.90
C PHE A 132 -8.85 -1.99 -6.75
N ILE A 133 -9.84 -1.69 -7.60
CA ILE A 133 -9.80 -0.53 -8.49
C ILE A 133 -10.91 0.46 -8.19
N TYR A 134 -10.62 1.73 -8.41
CA TYR A 134 -11.62 2.78 -8.42
C TYR A 134 -11.43 3.71 -9.61
N SER A 135 -12.51 3.93 -10.36
CA SER A 135 -12.53 4.81 -11.54
C SER A 135 -13.61 5.89 -11.34
N PRO A 136 -13.30 7.01 -10.66
CA PRO A 136 -14.31 8.02 -10.29
C PRO A 136 -14.99 8.69 -11.48
N ASP A 137 -14.27 8.83 -12.60
CA ASP A 137 -14.72 9.49 -13.83
C ASP A 137 -14.82 8.53 -15.04
N GLY A 138 -14.47 7.25 -14.84
CA GLY A 138 -14.42 6.22 -15.90
C GLY A 138 -13.22 6.31 -16.84
N GLU A 139 -12.44 7.40 -16.80
CA GLU A 139 -11.24 7.59 -17.62
C GLU A 139 -9.96 7.22 -16.85
N ASN A 140 -9.94 7.54 -15.56
CA ASN A 140 -8.78 7.39 -14.70
C ASN A 140 -9.05 6.29 -13.68
N THR A 141 -8.28 5.22 -13.73
CA THR A 141 -8.40 4.10 -12.78
C THR A 141 -7.27 4.16 -11.76
N TYR A 142 -7.61 3.96 -10.49
CA TYR A 142 -6.69 4.05 -9.37
C TYR A 142 -6.67 2.76 -8.55
N ILE A 143 -5.50 2.44 -8.01
CA ILE A 143 -5.29 1.37 -7.03
C ILE A 143 -4.64 1.92 -5.77
N PHE A 144 -4.87 1.23 -4.65
CA PHE A 144 -4.40 1.62 -3.33
C PHE A 144 -3.41 0.58 -2.83
N VAL A 145 -2.19 1.02 -2.53
CA VAL A 145 -1.10 0.13 -2.19
C VAL A 145 -0.39 0.64 -0.96
N ARG A 146 -0.08 -0.24 -0.02
CA ARG A 146 0.70 0.15 1.16
C ARG A 146 2.10 0.65 0.74
N LYS A 147 2.59 1.72 1.37
CA LYS A 147 3.88 2.33 0.98
C LYS A 147 5.05 1.47 1.43
N GLU A 148 4.99 0.90 2.63
CA GLU A 148 6.12 0.15 3.22
C GLU A 148 6.24 -1.27 2.66
N THR A 149 5.13 -1.85 2.21
CA THR A 149 5.07 -3.22 1.67
C THR A 149 4.15 -3.22 0.46
N PRO A 150 4.44 -3.99 -0.62
CA PRO A 150 3.68 -3.94 -1.87
C PRO A 150 2.36 -4.72 -1.77
N HIS A 151 1.57 -4.43 -0.72
CA HIS A 151 0.26 -5.01 -0.52
C HIS A 151 -0.80 -4.11 -1.14
N LEU A 152 -1.60 -4.71 -2.01
CA LEU A 152 -2.78 -4.14 -2.61
C LEU A 152 -3.92 -4.15 -1.58
N LEU A 153 -4.63 -3.05 -1.50
CA LEU A 153 -5.69 -2.82 -0.53
C LEU A 153 -7.03 -2.77 -1.26
N PRO A 154 -8.07 -3.42 -0.75
CA PRO A 154 -9.39 -3.34 -1.33
C PRO A 154 -9.92 -1.91 -1.22
N VAL A 155 -10.64 -1.49 -2.25
CA VAL A 155 -11.25 -0.16 -2.33
C VAL A 155 -12.50 -0.14 -1.45
N LYS A 156 -12.38 0.53 -0.31
CA LYS A 156 -13.52 0.83 0.57
C LYS A 156 -14.15 2.18 0.22
N GLU A 157 -15.35 2.44 0.72
CA GLU A 157 -16.04 3.71 0.49
C GLU A 157 -15.23 4.91 0.98
N GLU A 158 -14.55 4.78 2.13
CA GLU A 158 -13.68 5.82 2.68
C GLU A 158 -12.52 6.20 1.74
N PHE A 159 -11.98 5.21 1.01
CA PHE A 159 -10.93 5.45 0.02
C PHE A 159 -11.47 6.16 -1.22
N LYS A 160 -12.70 5.84 -1.63
CA LYS A 160 -13.37 6.52 -2.73
C LYS A 160 -13.66 7.96 -2.38
N GLU A 161 -14.20 8.23 -1.19
CA GLU A 161 -14.47 9.58 -0.69
C GLU A 161 -13.19 10.41 -0.58
N LEU A 162 -12.12 9.84 -0.01
CA LEU A 162 -10.82 10.51 0.06
C LEU A 162 -10.28 10.85 -1.33
N LEU A 163 -10.27 9.88 -2.25
CA LEU A 163 -9.76 10.11 -3.61
C LEU A 163 -10.59 11.17 -4.35
N ASN A 164 -11.93 11.12 -4.24
CA ASN A 164 -12.82 12.11 -4.82
C ASN A 164 -12.55 13.53 -4.29
N MET A 165 -12.22 13.65 -3.00
CA MET A 165 -11.84 14.93 -2.42
C MET A 165 -10.50 15.43 -2.95
N ILE A 166 -9.54 14.54 -3.12
CA ILE A 166 -8.21 14.89 -3.65
C ILE A 166 -8.33 15.40 -5.10
N ILE A 167 -9.07 14.69 -5.97
CA ILE A 167 -9.19 15.05 -7.39
C ILE A 167 -10.07 16.28 -7.66
N SER A 168 -10.92 16.67 -6.70
CA SER A 168 -11.82 17.83 -6.83
C SER A 168 -11.21 19.14 -6.34
N LYS A 169 -10.00 19.10 -5.76
CA LYS A 169 -9.21 20.27 -5.37
C LYS A 169 -8.32 20.76 -6.50
#